data_AF-A0A5C7PFH1-F1
#
_entry.id   AF-A0A5C7PFH1-F1
#
_cell.length_a   1.000
_cell.length_b   1.000
_cell.length_c   1.000
_cell.angle_alpha   90.00
_cell.angle_beta   90.00
_cell.angle_gamma   90.00
#
_symmetry.space_group_name_H-M   'P 1'
#
loop_
_entity.id
_entity.type
_entity.pdbx_description
1 polymer ?
#
loop_
_entity_poly.entity_id
_entity_poly.type
_entity_poly.pdbx_seq_one_letter_code
_entity_poly.pdbx_strand_id
1 'polypeptide(L)'
;MLYVSEFARRAYLEVATSPRPSLHAKRRRALVDSTATILATGFHSKFEFEASCRHGLRRGFILDGWGWSQADDTAANIVAAALRSIGAQRPTWLQAQTAEFQDGAQVPRERCLGCGRQLLGEVAERFCSRGCKGAWRRKINAKWMAKEAETAAKAEKLT
;
A
#
# COMPACT_ATOMS: atom_id res chain seq x y z
N MET A 1 -6.63 28.45 -24.63
CA MET A 1 -5.43 27.99 -25.37
C MET A 1 -4.24 28.27 -24.47
N LEU A 2 -3.70 27.26 -23.78
CA LEU A 2 -2.63 27.46 -22.79
C LEU A 2 -1.29 27.69 -23.52
N TYR A 3 -0.82 28.94 -23.50
CA TYR A 3 0.52 29.30 -23.98
C TYR A 3 1.53 28.83 -22.93
N VAL A 4 1.99 27.58 -23.05
CA VAL A 4 3.15 27.13 -22.29
C VAL A 4 4.34 27.92 -22.85
N SER A 5 5.00 28.73 -22.01
CA SER A 5 6.10 29.57 -22.47
C SER A 5 7.17 28.70 -23.16
N GLU A 6 7.80 29.21 -24.22
CA GLU A 6 8.87 28.47 -24.91
C GLU A 6 9.98 28.05 -23.95
N PHE A 7 10.18 28.82 -22.88
CA PHE A 7 11.06 28.50 -21.77
C PHE A 7 10.68 27.18 -21.07
N ALA A 8 9.41 27.03 -20.68
CA ALA A 8 8.92 25.79 -20.06
C ALA A 8 9.03 24.59 -21.01
N ARG A 9 8.80 24.79 -22.31
CA ARG A 9 8.95 23.73 -23.32
C ARG A 9 10.40 23.30 -23.49
N ARG A 10 11.35 24.25 -23.54
CA ARG A 10 12.80 23.93 -23.63
C ARG A 10 13.29 23.19 -22.40
N ALA A 11 12.93 23.66 -21.20
CA ALA A 11 13.27 22.99 -19.94
C ALA A 11 12.70 21.56 -19.89
N TYR A 12 11.46 21.36 -20.34
CA TYR A 12 10.87 20.02 -20.43
C TYR A 12 11.62 19.11 -21.40
N LEU A 13 11.97 19.61 -22.59
CA LEU A 13 12.68 18.82 -23.60
C LEU A 13 14.10 18.45 -23.14
N GLU A 14 14.80 19.33 -22.44
CA GLU A 14 16.13 19.06 -21.88
C GLU A 14 16.09 17.98 -20.79
N VAL A 15 15.08 18.01 -19.92
CA VAL A 15 14.84 16.93 -18.95
C VAL A 15 14.49 15.62 -19.66
N ALA A 16 13.75 15.67 -20.77
CA ALA A 16 13.35 14.49 -21.53
C ALA A 16 14.51 13.83 -22.31
N THR A 17 15.50 14.61 -22.77
CA THR A 17 16.64 14.11 -23.55
C THR A 17 17.87 13.79 -22.70
N SER A 18 17.88 14.19 -21.42
CA SER A 18 18.99 13.90 -20.51
C SER A 18 19.20 12.38 -20.39
N PRO A 19 20.46 11.91 -20.47
CA PRO A 19 20.76 10.49 -20.36
C PRO A 19 20.23 9.95 -19.04
N ARG A 20 19.54 8.81 -19.10
CA ARG A 20 18.91 8.20 -17.93
C ARG A 20 19.98 7.95 -16.87
N PRO A 21 19.90 8.57 -15.67
CA PRO A 21 20.81 8.24 -14.59
C PRO A 21 20.73 6.74 -14.32
N SER A 22 21.86 6.06 -14.39
CA SER A 22 21.96 4.63 -14.14
C SER A 22 22.43 4.39 -12.73
N LEU A 23 21.71 3.55 -12.00
CA LEU A 23 22.08 3.20 -10.64
C LEU A 23 23.24 2.21 -10.65
N HIS A 24 24.39 2.60 -10.10
CA HIS A 24 25.54 1.72 -10.00
C HIS A 24 25.20 0.41 -9.26
N ALA A 25 25.69 -0.73 -9.77
CA ALA A 25 25.32 -2.06 -9.28
C ALA A 25 25.52 -2.24 -7.76
N LYS A 26 26.63 -1.73 -7.22
CA LYS A 26 26.92 -1.74 -5.77
C LYS A 26 25.87 -0.98 -4.96
N ARG A 27 25.48 0.23 -5.41
CA ARG A 27 24.45 1.05 -4.75
C ARG A 27 23.09 0.37 -4.84
N ARG A 28 22.76 -0.22 -5.99
CA ARG A 28 21.53 -0.99 -6.17
C ARG A 28 21.44 -2.15 -5.19
N ARG A 29 22.51 -2.94 -5.05
CA ARG A 29 22.56 -4.07 -4.11
C ARG A 29 22.33 -3.61 -2.67
N ALA A 30 23.03 -2.57 -2.22
CA ALA A 30 22.86 -2.02 -0.88
C ALA A 30 21.40 -1.58 -0.60
N LEU A 31 20.75 -0.90 -1.56
CA LEU A 31 19.35 -0.51 -1.42
C LEU A 31 18.41 -1.72 -1.35
N VAL A 32 18.66 -2.77 -2.14
CA VAL A 32 17.87 -4.02 -2.09
C VAL A 32 18.02 -4.69 -0.72
N ASP A 33 19.24 -4.81 -0.20
CA ASP A 33 19.53 -5.47 1.08
C ASP A 33 18.91 -4.70 2.27
N SER A 34 19.03 -3.37 2.29
CA SER A 34 18.37 -2.54 3.31
C SER A 34 16.85 -2.60 3.21
N THR A 35 16.28 -2.57 2.00
CA THR A 35 14.83 -2.67 1.80
C THR A 35 14.32 -4.04 2.22
N ALA A 36 15.05 -5.12 1.91
CA ALA A 36 14.72 -6.49 2.31
C ALA A 36 14.67 -6.62 3.84
N THR A 37 15.61 -5.99 4.54
CA THR A 37 15.64 -5.95 6.01
C THR A 37 14.36 -5.32 6.57
N ILE A 38 13.93 -4.18 6.04
CA ILE A 38 12.70 -3.49 6.48
C ILE A 38 11.45 -4.34 6.15
N LEU A 39 11.36 -4.89 4.93
CA LEU A 39 10.20 -5.71 4.54
C LEU A 39 10.11 -7.00 5.35
N ALA A 40 11.24 -7.54 5.81
CA ALA A 40 11.27 -8.73 6.64
C ALA A 40 10.63 -8.52 8.02
N THR A 41 10.62 -7.29 8.55
CA THR A 41 10.03 -6.94 9.86
C THR A 41 8.51 -6.76 9.83
N GLY A 42 7.86 -6.86 8.67
CA GLY A 42 6.40 -6.81 8.56
C GLY A 42 5.73 -7.88 9.43
N PHE A 43 4.81 -7.47 10.29
CA PHE A 43 4.14 -8.33 11.27
C PHE A 43 2.97 -9.08 10.66
N HIS A 44 2.16 -8.39 9.85
CA HIS A 44 0.96 -8.97 9.23
C HIS A 44 1.27 -9.63 7.89
N SER A 45 2.22 -9.07 7.15
CA SER A 45 2.58 -9.52 5.81
C SER A 45 3.94 -8.97 5.41
N LYS A 46 4.65 -9.68 4.54
CA LYS A 46 5.87 -9.16 3.89
C LYS A 46 5.61 -7.93 3.00
N PHE A 47 4.36 -7.65 2.68
CA PHE A 47 3.94 -6.48 1.89
C PHE A 47 3.56 -5.26 2.75
N GLU A 48 3.58 -5.38 4.08
CA GLU A 48 3.11 -4.32 5.00
C GLU A 48 3.81 -2.98 4.79
N PHE A 49 5.13 -2.99 4.59
CA PHE A 49 5.93 -1.78 4.38
C PHE A 49 6.26 -1.49 2.91
N GLU A 50 5.62 -2.18 1.96
CA GLU A 50 5.92 -2.06 0.52
C GLU A 50 5.77 -0.62 0.03
N ALA A 51 4.60 -0.01 0.31
CA ALA A 51 4.29 1.33 -0.12
C ALA A 51 5.23 2.38 0.49
N SER A 52 5.54 2.25 1.78
CA SER A 52 6.45 3.14 2.50
C SER A 52 7.87 3.06 1.94
N CYS A 53 8.39 1.85 1.70
CA CYS A 53 9.70 1.65 1.10
C CYS A 53 9.78 2.24 -0.32
N ARG A 54 8.78 1.95 -1.18
CA ARG A 54 8.72 2.50 -2.54
C ARG A 54 8.66 4.02 -2.51
N HIS A 55 7.84 4.60 -1.64
CA HIS A 55 7.72 6.05 -1.50
C HIS A 55 9.05 6.69 -1.06
N GLY A 56 9.70 6.13 -0.05
CA GLY A 56 10.99 6.63 0.45
C GLY A 56 12.09 6.59 -0.61
N LEU A 57 12.22 5.46 -1.32
CA LEU A 57 13.16 5.30 -2.43
C LEU A 57 12.88 6.30 -3.55
N ARG A 58 11.63 6.41 -3.99
CA ARG A 58 11.23 7.36 -5.05
C ARG A 58 11.56 8.79 -4.65
N ARG A 59 11.23 9.19 -3.41
CA ARG A 59 11.56 10.51 -2.89
C ARG A 59 13.07 10.74 -2.93
N GLY A 60 13.88 9.77 -2.52
CA GLY A 60 15.33 9.83 -2.61
C GLY A 60 15.83 10.05 -4.04
N PHE A 61 15.34 9.27 -5.00
CA PHE A 61 15.73 9.43 -6.40
C PHE A 61 15.33 10.79 -6.99
N ILE A 62 14.14 11.30 -6.66
CA ILE A 62 13.71 12.64 -7.11
C ILE A 62 14.65 13.72 -6.55
N LEU A 63 15.05 13.61 -5.28
CA LEU A 63 16.02 14.53 -4.67
C LEU A 63 17.42 14.41 -5.29
N ASP A 64 17.78 13.23 -5.80
CA ASP A 64 19.00 12.99 -6.59
C ASP A 64 18.88 13.49 -8.04
N GLY A 65 17.78 14.16 -8.42
CA GLY A 65 17.57 14.74 -9.75
C GLY A 65 16.94 13.80 -10.77
N TRP A 66 16.40 12.65 -10.35
CA TRP A 66 15.72 11.72 -11.27
C TRP A 66 14.34 12.24 -11.66
N GLY A 67 13.95 11.99 -12.90
CA GLY A 67 12.56 12.21 -13.33
C GLY A 67 11.58 11.29 -12.58
N TRP A 68 10.37 11.78 -12.34
CA TRP A 68 9.37 11.08 -11.52
C TRP A 68 9.11 9.63 -11.96
N SER A 69 8.89 9.42 -13.27
CA SER A 69 8.61 8.08 -13.83
C SER A 69 9.78 7.12 -13.58
N GLN A 70 10.99 7.58 -13.86
CA GLN A 70 12.21 6.78 -13.70
C GLN A 70 12.49 6.46 -12.23
N ALA A 71 12.28 7.44 -11.34
CA ALA A 71 12.40 7.27 -9.90
C ALA A 71 11.41 6.23 -9.37
N ASP A 72 10.15 6.28 -9.82
CA ASP A 72 9.11 5.34 -9.42
C ASP A 72 9.36 3.92 -9.95
N ASP A 73 9.75 3.79 -11.22
CA ASP A 73 10.11 2.50 -11.84
C ASP A 73 11.32 1.86 -11.13
N THR A 74 12.33 2.66 -10.82
CA THR A 74 13.55 2.18 -10.15
C THR A 74 13.24 1.77 -8.71
N ALA A 75 12.46 2.57 -7.99
CA ALA A 75 11.98 2.23 -6.65
C ALA A 75 11.16 0.92 -6.66
N ALA A 76 10.21 0.78 -7.59
CA ALA A 76 9.41 -0.43 -7.74
C ALA A 76 10.28 -1.66 -8.01
N ASN A 77 11.29 -1.54 -8.88
CA ASN A 77 12.23 -2.62 -9.19
C ASN A 77 13.10 -3.04 -7.99
N ILE A 78 13.53 -2.08 -7.16
CA ILE A 78 14.29 -2.37 -5.93
C ILE A 78 13.40 -3.10 -4.93
N VAL A 79 12.19 -2.59 -4.69
CA VAL A 79 11.22 -3.22 -3.76
C VAL A 79 10.85 -4.63 -4.23
N ALA A 80 10.60 -4.82 -5.54
CA ALA A 80 10.31 -6.13 -6.10
C ALA A 80 11.49 -7.10 -5.96
N ALA A 81 12.73 -6.64 -6.13
CA ALA A 81 13.92 -7.46 -5.92
C ALA A 81 14.10 -7.83 -4.44
N ALA A 82 13.83 -6.91 -3.52
CA ALA A 82 13.88 -7.14 -2.08
C ALA A 82 12.79 -8.13 -1.62
N LEU A 83 11.57 -8.02 -2.14
CA LEU A 83 10.50 -8.99 -1.88
C LEU A 83 10.87 -10.40 -2.37
N ARG A 84 11.48 -10.50 -3.56
CA ARG A 84 11.98 -11.79 -4.06
C ARG A 84 13.10 -12.37 -3.21
N SER A 85 14.03 -11.55 -2.73
CA SER A 85 15.16 -12.04 -1.92
C SER A 85 14.73 -12.59 -0.56
N ILE A 86 13.62 -12.10 0.00
CA ILE A 86 13.03 -12.63 1.24
C ILE A 86 12.00 -13.75 0.99
N GLY A 87 11.87 -14.23 -0.25
CA GLY A 87 10.93 -15.31 -0.61
C GLY A 87 9.46 -14.93 -0.58
N ALA A 88 9.12 -13.64 -0.62
CA ALA A 88 7.72 -13.20 -0.63
C ALA A 88 7.05 -13.57 -1.96
N GLN A 89 5.94 -14.31 -1.87
CA GLN A 89 5.08 -14.63 -3.01
C GLN A 89 3.87 -13.72 -2.99
N ARG A 90 3.60 -13.03 -4.11
CA ARG A 90 2.38 -12.23 -4.21
C ARG A 90 1.18 -13.18 -4.32
N PRO A 91 0.16 -13.02 -3.46
CA PRO A 91 -1.08 -13.76 -3.64
C PRO A 91 -1.66 -13.42 -5.01
N THR A 92 -2.32 -14.40 -5.63
CA THR A 92 -3.16 -14.11 -6.79
C THR A 92 -4.26 -13.13 -6.39
N TRP A 93 -4.86 -12.43 -7.36
CA TRP A 93 -5.96 -11.51 -7.07
C TRP A 93 -7.06 -12.18 -6.24
N LEU A 94 -7.40 -13.44 -6.57
CA LEU A 94 -8.38 -14.24 -5.83
C LEU A 94 -7.94 -14.54 -4.39
N GLN A 95 -6.67 -14.90 -4.17
CA GLN A 95 -6.13 -15.16 -2.83
C GLN A 95 -6.03 -13.89 -1.96
N ALA A 96 -5.83 -12.73 -2.59
CA ALA A 96 -5.75 -11.44 -1.89
C ALA A 96 -7.12 -10.92 -1.44
N GLN A 97 -8.20 -11.44 -2.01
CA GLN A 97 -9.56 -11.09 -1.61
C GLN A 97 -9.91 -11.72 -0.26
N THR A 98 -10.70 -11.01 0.56
CA THR A 98 -11.30 -11.65 1.74
C THR A 98 -12.21 -12.80 1.28
N ALA A 99 -12.37 -13.82 2.11
CA ALA A 99 -13.19 -15.00 1.79
C ALA A 99 -14.58 -14.63 1.25
N GLU A 100 -15.13 -13.50 1.72
CA GLU A 100 -16.39 -12.91 1.28
C GLU A 100 -16.47 -12.57 -0.22
N PHE A 101 -15.34 -12.34 -0.89
CA PHE A 101 -15.29 -12.03 -2.34
C PHE A 101 -14.69 -13.16 -3.18
N GLN A 102 -14.20 -14.24 -2.57
CA GLN A 102 -13.57 -15.35 -3.30
C GLN A 102 -14.59 -16.12 -4.16
N ASP A 103 -15.84 -16.22 -3.70
CA ASP A 103 -16.89 -16.96 -4.42
C ASP A 103 -17.66 -16.08 -5.44
N GLY A 104 -17.17 -14.87 -5.72
CA GLY A 104 -17.95 -13.88 -6.48
C GLY A 104 -19.22 -13.43 -5.77
N ALA A 105 -19.40 -13.83 -4.49
CA ALA A 105 -20.47 -13.39 -3.65
C ALA A 105 -20.37 -11.86 -3.51
N GLN A 106 -21.31 -11.16 -4.11
CA GLN A 106 -21.50 -9.75 -3.77
C GLN A 106 -21.81 -9.72 -2.28
N VAL A 107 -20.97 -9.04 -1.48
CA VAL A 107 -21.28 -8.78 -0.08
C VAL A 107 -22.68 -8.16 -0.06
N PRO A 108 -23.71 -8.87 0.44
CA PRO A 108 -25.08 -8.48 0.23
C PRO A 108 -25.28 -7.14 0.94
N ARG A 109 -25.38 -6.06 0.15
CA ARG A 109 -25.71 -4.72 0.66
C ARG A 109 -27.18 -4.62 1.06
N GLU A 110 -27.91 -5.72 0.96
CA GLU A 110 -29.30 -5.82 1.33
C GLU A 110 -29.50 -5.86 2.85
N ARG A 111 -28.46 -6.08 3.65
CA ARG A 111 -28.57 -6.16 5.12
C ARG A 111 -27.67 -5.15 5.83
N CYS A 112 -28.20 -4.55 6.89
CA CYS A 112 -27.45 -3.65 7.76
C CYS A 112 -26.31 -4.40 8.46
N LEU A 113 -25.07 -3.94 8.33
CA LEU A 113 -23.91 -4.56 9.00
C LEU A 113 -23.96 -4.47 10.55
N GLY A 114 -24.75 -3.53 11.08
CA GLY A 114 -24.93 -3.35 12.52
C GLY A 114 -25.94 -4.33 13.13
N CYS A 115 -27.15 -4.41 12.55
CA CYS A 115 -28.28 -5.14 13.13
C CYS A 115 -28.83 -6.28 12.26
N GLY A 116 -28.35 -6.47 11.03
CA GLY A 116 -28.77 -7.54 10.12
C GLY A 116 -30.13 -7.35 9.43
N ARG A 117 -30.87 -6.27 9.74
CA ARG A 117 -32.15 -5.95 9.08
C ARG A 117 -31.96 -5.65 7.60
N GLN A 118 -32.99 -5.99 6.82
CA GLN A 118 -33.02 -5.67 5.39
C GLN A 118 -33.05 -4.15 5.17
N LEU A 119 -32.25 -3.68 4.24
CA LEU A 119 -32.16 -2.28 3.83
C LEU A 119 -33.15 -2.05 2.68
N LEU A 120 -33.99 -1.04 2.85
CA LEU A 120 -35.00 -0.67 1.86
C LEU A 120 -34.44 0.46 0.98
N GLY A 121 -34.03 0.16 -0.26
CA GLY A 121 -33.67 1.18 -1.25
C GLY A 121 -32.58 0.76 -2.25
N GLU A 122 -32.58 1.42 -3.42
CA GLU A 122 -31.60 1.18 -4.52
C GLU A 122 -30.18 1.64 -4.16
N VAL A 123 -30.05 2.65 -3.29
CA VAL A 123 -28.76 3.13 -2.78
C VAL A 123 -28.59 2.64 -1.34
N ALA A 124 -28.30 1.34 -1.20
CA ALA A 124 -28.19 0.73 0.12
C ALA A 124 -26.93 1.25 0.87
N GLU A 125 -27.13 2.22 1.76
CA GLU A 125 -26.16 2.53 2.81
C GLU A 125 -25.87 1.25 3.60
N ARG A 126 -24.60 1.02 4.01
CA ARG A 126 -24.21 -0.20 4.76
C ARG A 126 -24.92 -0.38 6.11
N PHE A 127 -25.68 0.61 6.57
CA PHE A 127 -26.34 0.64 7.88
C PHE A 127 -27.75 1.22 7.76
N CYS A 128 -28.70 0.68 8.52
CA CYS A 128 -30.09 1.17 8.51
C CYS A 128 -30.27 2.49 9.27
N SER A 129 -29.27 2.94 10.04
CA SER A 129 -29.29 4.19 10.78
C SER A 129 -27.90 4.63 11.22
N ARG A 130 -27.76 5.92 11.56
CA ARG A 130 -26.54 6.46 12.20
C ARG A 130 -26.19 5.72 13.50
N GLY A 131 -27.21 5.30 14.25
CA GLY A 131 -27.05 4.51 15.48
C GLY A 131 -26.37 3.16 15.22
N CYS A 132 -26.83 2.41 14.22
CA CYS A 132 -26.21 1.14 13.82
C CYS A 132 -24.77 1.33 13.34
N LYS A 133 -24.50 2.39 12.56
CA LYS A 133 -23.15 2.76 12.11
C LYS A 133 -22.22 3.04 13.30
N GLY A 134 -22.69 3.81 14.28
CA GLY A 134 -21.93 4.13 15.49
C GLY A 134 -21.66 2.91 16.37
N ALA A 135 -22.67 2.07 16.61
CA ALA A 135 -22.53 0.84 17.39
C ALA A 135 -21.55 -0.14 16.73
N TRP A 136 -21.65 -0.32 15.41
CA TRP A 136 -20.72 -1.17 14.68
C TRP A 136 -19.28 -0.66 14.74
N ARG A 137 -19.07 0.65 14.55
CA ARG A 137 -17.73 1.26 14.65
C ARG A 137 -17.13 1.05 16.04
N ARG A 138 -17.90 1.23 17.12
CA ARG A 138 -17.44 0.93 18.49
C ARG A 138 -17.04 -0.54 18.65
N LYS A 139 -17.83 -1.47 18.12
CA LYS A 139 -17.53 -2.90 18.16
C LYS A 139 -16.22 -3.25 17.42
N ILE A 140 -16.00 -2.66 16.24
CA ILE A 140 -14.76 -2.87 15.48
C ILE A 140 -13.57 -2.27 16.22
N ASN A 141 -13.68 -1.03 16.71
CA ASN A 141 -12.61 -0.40 17.48
C ASN A 141 -12.24 -1.22 18.71
N ALA A 142 -13.22 -1.71 19.47
CA ALA A 142 -12.96 -2.56 20.63
C ALA A 142 -12.19 -3.84 20.26
N LYS A 143 -12.53 -4.49 19.14
CA LYS A 143 -11.78 -5.65 18.63
C LYS A 143 -10.34 -5.29 18.23
N TRP A 144 -10.14 -4.12 17.63
CA TRP A 144 -8.81 -3.65 17.23
C TRP A 144 -7.94 -3.38 18.45
N MET A 145 -8.45 -2.63 19.43
CA MET A 145 -7.72 -2.36 20.69
C MET A 145 -7.38 -3.66 21.44
N ALA A 146 -8.29 -4.65 21.46
CA ALA A 146 -8.03 -5.94 22.08
C ALA A 146 -6.90 -6.71 21.36
N LYS A 147 -6.86 -6.67 20.03
CA LYS A 147 -5.81 -7.32 19.24
C LYS A 147 -4.46 -6.63 19.44
N GLU A 148 -4.44 -5.30 19.47
CA GLU A 148 -3.23 -4.51 19.77
C GLU A 148 -2.68 -4.83 21.17
N ALA A 149 -3.55 -4.91 22.18
CA ALA A 149 -3.17 -5.31 23.53
C ALA A 149 -2.61 -6.75 23.57
N GLU A 150 -3.22 -7.70 22.85
CA GLU A 150 -2.70 -9.07 22.75
C GLU A 150 -1.32 -9.11 22.09
N THR A 151 -1.11 -8.32 21.02
CA THR A 151 0.20 -8.22 20.36
C THR A 151 1.26 -7.58 21.25
N ALA A 152 0.90 -6.54 22.01
CA ALA A 152 1.79 -5.90 22.96
C ALA A 152 2.20 -6.87 24.10
N ALA A 153 1.24 -7.61 24.66
CA ALA A 153 1.52 -8.61 25.68
C ALA A 153 2.39 -9.78 25.19
N LYS A 154 2.27 -10.15 23.90
CA LYS A 154 3.16 -11.15 23.27
C LYS A 154 4.57 -10.60 23.07
N ALA A 155 4.72 -9.33 22.72
CA ALA A 155 6.02 -8.69 22.58
C ALA A 155 6.76 -8.58 23.92
N GLU A 156 6.06 -8.24 25.01
CA GLU A 156 6.64 -8.17 26.36
C GLU A 156 7.15 -9.54 26.87
N LYS A 157 6.47 -10.64 26.49
CA LYS A 157 6.93 -11.99 26.86
C LYS A 157 8.15 -12.49 26.09
N LEU A 158 8.53 -11.80 25.01
CA LEU A 158 9.66 -12.18 24.15
C LEU A 158 10.96 -11.47 24.53
N THR A 159 10.87 -10.40 25.33
CA THR A 159 12.01 -9.65 25.89
C THR A 159 12.44 -10.21 27.22
#